data_AF-A0A3G9G5N7-F1
#
_entry.id   AF-A0A3G9G5N7-F1
#
_cell.length_a   1.000
_cell.length_b   1.000
_cell.length_c   1.000
_cell.angle_alpha   90.00
_cell.angle_beta   90.00
_cell.angle_gamma   90.00
#
_symmetry.space_group_name_H-M   'P 1'
#
loop_
_entity.id
_entity.type
_entity.pdbx_description
1 polymer ?
#
loop_
_entity_poly.entity_id
_entity_poly.type
_entity_poly.pdbx_seq_one_letter_code
_entity_poly.pdbx_strand_id
1 'polypeptide(L)'
;MRIAQRLLAAVGLLLLLTACDAGPSAVLTDGKGEAPAQQVAPAEAPAPRATPSEAPPPVEAEAPAPRENSDAIRLPIGPKVEITSTRYGDWPLWSSNRKYSAYENATYHYEKHGAEVGARSYEEWLGMVHGFIHAPPKGVETLARNNGDTLFYDSRRNVFAVMTKKGAPRTLFRPYEGAAYWQKQKQIEAERRTITRDSFD
;
A
#
# COMPACT_ATOMS: atom_id res chain seq x y z
N MET A 1 50.54 52.57 36.45
CA MET A 1 50.03 51.18 36.39
C MET A 1 48.56 51.26 36.00
N ARG A 2 48.19 50.71 34.84
CA ARG A 2 46.90 50.96 34.15
C ARG A 2 45.84 49.92 34.55
N ILE A 3 44.65 50.44 34.85
CA ILE A 3 43.37 49.78 35.04
C ILE A 3 42.88 49.25 33.68
N ALA A 4 42.33 48.03 33.61
CA ALA A 4 41.43 47.62 32.52
C ALA A 4 40.54 46.43 32.89
N GLN A 5 39.26 46.59 32.55
CA GLN A 5 38.09 45.76 32.86
C GLN A 5 38.17 44.33 32.29
N ARG A 6 37.57 43.38 33.02
CA ARG A 6 37.15 42.07 32.50
C ARG A 6 35.68 42.13 32.09
N LEU A 7 35.42 42.30 30.80
CA LEU A 7 34.17 41.94 30.14
C LEU A 7 34.55 41.38 28.77
N LEU A 8 34.38 40.08 28.59
CA LEU A 8 34.34 39.45 27.27
C LEU A 8 33.18 38.47 27.28
N ALA A 9 32.11 38.90 26.61
CA ALA A 9 30.96 38.12 26.26
C ALA A 9 31.37 36.97 25.34
N ALA A 10 30.89 35.77 25.63
CA ALA A 10 30.94 34.64 24.71
C ALA A 10 29.54 34.48 24.09
N VAL A 11 29.32 35.15 22.96
CA VAL A 11 28.24 34.85 22.01
C VAL A 11 28.91 34.59 20.68
N GLY A 12 28.66 33.42 20.07
CA GLY A 12 28.98 33.25 18.66
C GLY A 12 29.23 31.82 18.18
N LEU A 13 28.18 31.23 17.64
CA LEU A 13 28.16 30.54 16.34
C LEU A 13 28.66 29.08 16.28
N LEU A 14 27.70 28.16 16.27
CA LEU A 14 27.80 26.88 15.56
C LEU A 14 26.64 26.81 14.54
N LEU A 15 26.98 27.13 13.29
CA LEU A 15 26.27 26.64 12.11
C LEU A 15 26.64 25.17 11.90
N LEU A 16 25.66 24.32 11.59
CA LEU A 16 25.68 23.39 10.44
C LEU A 16 24.41 22.51 10.45
N LEU A 17 23.49 22.90 9.57
CA LEU A 17 22.60 22.11 8.72
C LEU A 17 22.50 20.60 8.99
N THR A 18 21.30 20.15 9.38
CA THR A 18 20.70 18.96 8.76
C THR A 18 19.22 19.24 8.48
N ALA A 19 18.94 19.76 7.29
CA ALA A 19 17.62 19.63 6.70
C ALA A 19 17.44 18.15 6.33
N CYS A 20 16.86 17.36 7.22
CA CYS A 20 16.30 16.07 6.84
C CYS A 20 14.93 16.34 6.20
N ASP A 21 14.96 16.66 4.92
CA ASP A 21 13.81 16.52 4.05
C ASP A 21 13.50 15.01 3.93
N ALA A 22 12.78 14.50 4.92
CA ALA A 22 12.05 13.24 4.78
C ALA A 22 10.70 13.59 4.17
N GLY A 23 10.73 13.93 2.88
CA GLY A 23 9.54 14.17 2.08
C GLY A 23 8.52 13.04 2.29
N PRO A 24 7.22 13.37 2.37
CA PRO A 24 6.19 12.39 2.64
C PRO A 24 6.28 11.25 1.62
N SER A 25 6.29 10.00 2.11
CA SER A 25 6.05 8.83 1.28
C SER A 25 4.61 8.90 0.77
N ALA A 26 4.40 9.69 -0.29
CA ALA A 26 3.14 9.81 -0.98
C ALA A 26 3.01 8.64 -1.96
N VAL A 27 2.68 7.46 -1.43
CA VAL A 27 1.88 6.52 -2.22
C VAL A 27 0.44 6.97 -2.01
N LEU A 28 -0.23 7.36 -3.10
CA LEU A 28 -1.66 7.68 -3.03
C LEU A 28 -2.38 6.44 -2.50
N THR A 29 -3.14 6.63 -1.42
CA THR A 29 -4.08 5.62 -0.95
C THR A 29 -5.29 5.65 -1.88
N ASP A 30 -5.62 4.52 -2.49
CA ASP A 30 -6.80 4.39 -3.34
C ASP A 30 -8.04 4.76 -2.51
N GLY A 31 -8.69 5.86 -2.91
CA GLY A 31 -9.75 6.51 -2.15
C GLY A 31 -10.97 5.60 -2.04
N LYS A 32 -11.20 5.06 -0.85
CA LYS A 32 -12.51 4.55 -0.44
C LYS A 32 -12.67 4.72 1.07
N GLY A 33 -13.10 5.91 1.46
CA GLY A 33 -13.52 6.22 2.82
C GLY A 33 -14.90 6.85 2.75
N GLU A 34 -15.95 6.06 2.95
CA GLU A 34 -17.30 6.57 3.20
C GLU A 34 -17.82 5.95 4.50
N ALA A 35 -18.14 6.83 5.46
CA ALA A 35 -18.84 6.51 6.69
C ALA A 35 -20.36 6.45 6.44
N PRO A 36 -21.14 5.66 7.21
CA PRO A 36 -22.55 5.45 6.91
C PRO A 36 -23.42 6.56 7.53
N ALA A 37 -24.34 7.11 6.75
CA ALA A 37 -25.45 7.91 7.26
C ALA A 37 -26.78 7.21 6.91
N GLN A 38 -27.48 6.74 7.93
CA GLN A 38 -28.91 6.40 7.88
C GLN A 38 -29.74 7.68 7.70
N GLN A 39 -30.82 7.62 6.93
CA GLN A 39 -32.11 8.25 7.27
C GLN A 39 -33.23 7.87 6.29
N VAL A 40 -34.45 8.18 6.71
CA VAL A 40 -35.68 7.37 6.64
C VAL A 40 -36.72 8.05 5.72
N ALA A 41 -37.62 7.27 5.10
CA ALA A 41 -38.76 7.75 4.28
C ALA A 41 -39.87 8.45 5.10
N PRO A 42 -40.83 9.15 4.44
CA PRO A 42 -42.25 8.69 4.53
C PRO A 42 -43.23 9.02 3.36
N ALA A 43 -44.24 8.12 3.20
CA ALA A 43 -45.71 8.23 2.88
C ALA A 43 -46.28 9.05 1.68
N GLU A 44 -47.46 8.82 1.05
CA GLU A 44 -48.41 7.72 0.75
C GLU A 44 -49.56 8.26 -0.18
N ALA A 45 -49.85 7.58 -1.33
CA ALA A 45 -51.10 7.32 -2.13
C ALA A 45 -52.14 8.44 -2.56
N PRO A 46 -53.19 8.19 -3.42
CA PRO A 46 -53.66 6.95 -4.12
C PRO A 46 -54.24 7.02 -5.59
N ALA A 47 -54.57 5.81 -6.13
CA ALA A 47 -55.62 5.39 -7.12
C ALA A 47 -55.31 5.26 -8.63
N PRO A 48 -56.04 4.43 -9.44
CA PRO A 48 -56.78 3.18 -9.18
C PRO A 48 -56.34 1.97 -10.07
N ARG A 49 -57.06 0.86 -9.91
CA ARG A 49 -56.73 -0.55 -10.20
C ARG A 49 -57.10 -1.01 -11.63
N ALA A 50 -56.17 -1.68 -12.31
CA ALA A 50 -56.44 -2.56 -13.47
C ALA A 50 -55.95 -3.99 -13.15
N THR A 51 -56.74 -4.99 -13.51
CA THR A 51 -56.47 -6.43 -13.34
C THR A 51 -55.78 -7.01 -14.61
N PRO A 52 -55.41 -8.29 -14.64
CA PRO A 52 -54.08 -8.80 -14.34
C PRO A 52 -53.36 -9.24 -15.63
N SER A 53 -52.20 -8.63 -15.94
CA SER A 53 -51.29 -9.17 -16.96
C SER A 53 -50.29 -10.08 -16.27
N GLU A 54 -50.31 -11.34 -16.70
CA GLU A 54 -49.42 -12.44 -16.35
C GLU A 54 -48.01 -11.98 -15.97
N ALA A 55 -47.62 -12.24 -14.73
CA ALA A 55 -46.27 -11.97 -14.26
C ALA A 55 -45.29 -12.81 -15.08
N PRO A 56 -44.21 -12.23 -15.62
CA PRO A 56 -43.08 -13.04 -16.08
C PRO A 56 -42.60 -13.89 -14.89
N PRO A 57 -42.08 -15.11 -15.12
CA PRO A 57 -41.58 -15.96 -14.05
C PRO A 57 -40.60 -15.17 -13.19
N PRO A 58 -40.51 -15.46 -11.87
CA PRO A 58 -39.53 -14.81 -11.02
C PRO A 58 -38.18 -14.93 -11.71
N VAL A 59 -37.57 -13.79 -12.03
CA VAL A 59 -36.11 -13.75 -12.15
C VAL A 59 -35.62 -14.11 -10.77
N GLU A 60 -35.44 -15.41 -10.54
CA GLU A 60 -34.49 -15.89 -9.57
C GLU A 60 -33.24 -15.05 -9.83
N ALA A 61 -32.90 -14.19 -8.88
CA ALA A 61 -31.61 -13.54 -8.90
C ALA A 61 -30.60 -14.68 -8.90
N GLU A 62 -30.15 -15.02 -10.11
CA GLU A 62 -29.15 -16.03 -10.33
C GLU A 62 -28.00 -15.66 -9.41
N ALA A 63 -27.81 -16.49 -8.38
CA ALA A 63 -26.73 -16.31 -7.45
C ALA A 63 -25.47 -16.09 -8.27
N PRO A 64 -24.64 -15.07 -7.96
CA PRO A 64 -23.47 -14.77 -8.77
C PRO A 64 -22.69 -16.07 -8.96
N ALA A 65 -22.41 -16.39 -10.23
CA ALA A 65 -21.79 -17.64 -10.65
C ALA A 65 -20.65 -18.05 -9.69
N PRO A 66 -20.46 -19.36 -9.43
CA PRO A 66 -19.38 -19.85 -8.59
C PRO A 66 -18.06 -19.18 -8.98
N ARG A 67 -17.31 -18.68 -7.99
CA ARG A 67 -16.04 -17.96 -8.17
C ARG A 67 -14.94 -18.91 -8.68
N GLU A 68 -15.07 -19.42 -9.89
CA GLU A 68 -14.07 -20.23 -10.57
C GLU A 68 -12.91 -19.37 -11.07
N ASN A 69 -12.21 -18.66 -10.17
CA ASN A 69 -10.75 -18.50 -10.26
C ASN A 69 -10.09 -17.84 -9.04
N SER A 70 -10.56 -18.09 -7.81
CA SER A 70 -9.88 -17.54 -6.61
C SER A 70 -8.39 -17.95 -6.55
N ASP A 71 -8.06 -19.11 -7.13
CA ASP A 71 -6.71 -19.67 -7.06
C ASP A 71 -5.74 -19.07 -8.08
N ALA A 72 -6.17 -18.63 -9.28
CA ALA A 72 -5.25 -17.91 -10.18
C ALA A 72 -4.86 -16.53 -9.66
N ILE A 73 -5.72 -15.93 -8.84
CA ILE A 73 -5.52 -14.61 -8.25
C ILE A 73 -4.61 -14.70 -7.02
N ARG A 74 -4.64 -15.82 -6.30
CA ARG A 74 -3.89 -16.05 -5.08
C ARG A 74 -2.38 -16.04 -5.34
N LEU A 75 -1.64 -15.33 -4.49
CA LEU A 75 -0.18 -15.29 -4.54
C LEU A 75 0.42 -16.61 -4.02
N PRO A 76 1.57 -17.03 -4.57
CA PRO A 76 2.32 -18.13 -3.98
C PRO A 76 2.77 -17.74 -2.56
N ILE A 77 2.64 -18.67 -1.63
CA ILE A 77 3.10 -18.50 -0.26
C ILE A 77 4.60 -18.80 -0.23
N GLY A 78 5.40 -17.91 0.35
CA GLY A 78 6.81 -18.11 0.60
C GLY A 78 7.10 -19.26 1.59
N PRO A 79 8.38 -19.52 1.90
CA PRO A 79 8.76 -20.59 2.81
C PRO A 79 8.16 -20.35 4.21
N LYS A 80 7.71 -21.42 4.88
CA LYS A 80 7.33 -21.32 6.29
C LYS A 80 8.61 -21.11 7.12
N VAL A 81 8.67 -19.96 7.78
CA VAL A 81 9.81 -19.56 8.62
C VAL A 81 9.32 -19.12 9.99
N GLU A 82 10.23 -18.93 10.93
CA GLU A 82 9.93 -18.31 12.21
C GLU A 82 9.52 -16.84 12.01
N ILE A 83 8.43 -16.44 12.66
CA ILE A 83 7.89 -15.09 12.61
C ILE A 83 7.95 -14.50 14.02
N THR A 84 8.58 -13.34 14.14
CA THR A 84 8.60 -12.54 15.38
C THR A 84 8.01 -11.15 15.10
N SER A 85 7.85 -10.33 16.13
CA SER A 85 7.34 -8.95 15.98
C SER A 85 8.21 -8.03 15.12
N THR A 86 9.43 -8.43 14.79
CA THR A 86 10.38 -7.61 13.99
C THR A 86 10.99 -8.35 12.80
N ARG A 87 10.81 -9.68 12.70
CA ARG A 87 11.47 -10.53 11.69
C ARG A 87 10.51 -11.54 11.07
N TYR A 88 10.75 -11.83 9.79
CA TYR A 88 10.23 -12.96 9.05
C TYR A 88 11.44 -13.79 8.58
N GLY A 89 11.84 -14.77 9.38
CA GLY A 89 13.13 -15.46 9.24
C GLY A 89 14.31 -14.48 9.19
N ASP A 90 15.06 -14.52 8.10
CA ASP A 90 16.22 -13.65 7.87
C ASP A 90 15.87 -12.22 7.41
N TRP A 91 14.60 -11.96 7.12
CA TRP A 91 14.13 -10.66 6.64
C TRP A 91 13.49 -9.84 7.76
N PRO A 92 13.52 -8.49 7.66
CA PRO A 92 12.68 -7.66 8.52
C PRO A 92 11.20 -7.98 8.26
N LEU A 93 10.38 -8.09 9.32
CA LEU A 93 8.95 -8.41 9.20
C LEU A 93 8.21 -7.43 8.28
N TRP A 94 8.45 -6.15 8.49
CA TRP A 94 7.83 -5.06 7.74
C TRP A 94 8.63 -3.79 7.97
N SER A 95 8.45 -2.80 7.10
CA SER A 95 8.99 -1.47 7.36
C SER A 95 8.23 -0.80 8.51
N SER A 96 8.95 -0.35 9.54
CA SER A 96 8.37 0.54 10.54
C SER A 96 8.29 1.97 10.01
N ASN A 97 7.46 2.78 10.65
CA ASN A 97 7.39 4.22 10.39
C ASN A 97 7.18 4.97 11.72
N ARG A 98 6.99 6.29 11.65
CA ARG A 98 6.83 7.13 12.84
C ARG A 98 5.60 6.78 13.70
N LYS A 99 4.58 6.16 13.11
CA LYS A 99 3.30 5.84 13.75
C LYS A 99 3.20 4.38 14.17
N TYR A 100 3.81 3.47 13.42
CA TYR A 100 3.64 2.04 13.59
C TYR A 100 5.00 1.32 13.65
N SER A 101 5.11 0.40 14.61
CA SER A 101 6.15 -0.63 14.61
C SER A 101 6.01 -1.54 13.37
N ALA A 102 7.00 -2.40 13.13
CA ALA A 102 6.95 -3.35 12.01
C ALA A 102 5.72 -4.26 12.09
N TYR A 103 5.46 -4.82 13.29
CA TYR A 103 4.29 -5.67 13.53
C TYR A 103 2.98 -4.92 13.29
N GLU A 104 2.80 -3.76 13.93
CA GLU A 104 1.57 -2.97 13.78
C GLU A 104 1.34 -2.54 12.33
N ASN A 105 2.41 -2.17 11.60
CA ASN A 105 2.29 -1.76 10.22
C ASN A 105 1.93 -2.95 9.31
N ALA A 106 2.54 -4.13 9.53
CA ALA A 106 2.14 -5.34 8.83
C ALA A 106 0.68 -5.71 9.08
N THR A 107 0.22 -5.63 10.34
CA THR A 107 -1.17 -5.91 10.72
C THR A 107 -2.13 -4.94 10.04
N TYR A 108 -1.81 -3.64 10.05
CA TYR A 108 -2.60 -2.63 9.36
C TYR A 108 -2.74 -2.92 7.85
N HIS A 109 -1.65 -3.30 7.18
CA HIS A 109 -1.70 -3.67 5.77
C HIS A 109 -2.43 -4.99 5.51
N TYR A 110 -2.31 -5.96 6.41
CA TYR A 110 -3.07 -7.21 6.33
C TYR A 110 -4.58 -6.97 6.41
N GLU A 111 -5.03 -6.21 7.40
CA GLU A 111 -6.45 -5.91 7.57
C GLU A 111 -7.03 -5.18 6.36
N LYS A 112 -6.23 -4.30 5.75
CA LYS A 112 -6.66 -3.52 4.59
C LYS A 112 -6.64 -4.32 3.28
N HIS A 113 -5.62 -5.13 3.04
CA HIS A 113 -5.33 -5.69 1.72
C HIS A 113 -5.22 -7.22 1.67
N GLY A 114 -5.16 -7.90 2.81
CA GLY A 114 -4.96 -9.36 2.87
C GLY A 114 -6.05 -10.13 2.13
N ALA A 115 -7.31 -9.75 2.35
CA ALA A 115 -8.45 -10.35 1.67
C ALA A 115 -8.43 -10.11 0.15
N GLU A 116 -7.90 -8.97 -0.30
CA GLU A 116 -7.81 -8.67 -1.74
C GLU A 116 -7.01 -9.77 -2.43
N VAL A 117 -5.85 -10.16 -1.90
CA VAL A 117 -4.96 -11.16 -2.53
C VAL A 117 -5.23 -12.60 -2.11
N GLY A 118 -6.33 -12.83 -1.40
CA GLY A 118 -6.78 -14.17 -1.00
C GLY A 118 -6.02 -14.76 0.19
N ALA A 119 -5.42 -13.92 1.03
CA ALA A 119 -4.84 -14.36 2.31
C ALA A 119 -5.94 -14.74 3.30
N ARG A 120 -5.79 -15.89 3.94
CA ARG A 120 -6.76 -16.44 4.90
C ARG A 120 -6.39 -16.19 6.37
N SER A 121 -5.14 -15.90 6.65
CA SER A 121 -4.64 -15.50 7.96
C SER A 121 -3.51 -14.47 7.81
N TYR A 122 -3.13 -13.87 8.94
CA TYR A 122 -2.00 -12.95 9.02
C TYR A 122 -0.67 -13.62 8.63
N GLU A 123 -0.43 -14.85 9.08
CA GLU A 123 0.78 -15.62 8.76
C GLU A 123 0.83 -15.98 7.27
N GLU A 124 -0.32 -16.33 6.70
CA GLU A 124 -0.43 -16.62 5.27
C GLU A 124 -0.15 -15.36 4.45
N TRP A 125 -0.71 -14.22 4.87
CA TRP A 125 -0.42 -12.92 4.27
C TRP A 125 1.06 -12.58 4.29
N LEU A 126 1.73 -12.70 5.45
CA LEU A 126 3.18 -12.45 5.54
C LEU A 126 3.96 -13.38 4.60
N GLY A 127 3.58 -14.65 4.53
CA GLY A 127 4.18 -15.60 3.59
C GLY A 127 3.97 -15.22 2.14
N MET A 128 2.78 -14.78 1.75
CA MET A 128 2.51 -14.29 0.39
C MET A 128 3.33 -13.05 0.05
N VAL A 129 3.38 -12.06 0.95
CA VAL A 129 4.12 -10.81 0.74
C VAL A 129 5.61 -11.07 0.61
N HIS A 130 6.21 -11.78 1.57
CA HIS A 130 7.64 -12.10 1.53
C HIS A 130 7.99 -13.01 0.35
N GLY A 131 7.15 -14.00 0.05
CA GLY A 131 7.31 -14.83 -1.15
C GLY A 131 7.33 -14.00 -2.42
N PHE A 132 6.39 -13.07 -2.57
CA PHE A 132 6.29 -12.23 -3.76
C PHE A 132 7.48 -11.28 -3.94
N ILE A 133 7.93 -10.59 -2.89
CA ILE A 133 9.00 -9.59 -3.04
C ILE A 133 10.41 -10.19 -3.08
N HIS A 134 10.64 -11.34 -2.46
CA HIS A 134 11.97 -11.99 -2.43
C HIS A 134 12.13 -13.06 -3.52
N ALA A 135 11.03 -13.59 -4.05
CA ALA A 135 11.03 -14.55 -5.15
C ALA A 135 9.87 -14.25 -6.12
N PRO A 136 9.88 -13.08 -6.79
CA PRO A 136 8.78 -12.66 -7.65
C PRO A 136 8.54 -13.68 -8.78
N PRO A 137 7.27 -14.02 -9.07
CA PRO A 137 6.93 -14.87 -10.21
C PRO A 137 7.49 -14.34 -11.53
N LYS A 138 7.68 -15.24 -12.51
CA LYS A 138 8.06 -14.85 -13.87
C LYS A 138 7.02 -13.87 -14.46
N GLY A 139 7.52 -12.81 -15.09
CA GLY A 139 6.69 -11.78 -15.72
C GLY A 139 6.33 -10.61 -14.81
N VAL A 140 6.72 -10.63 -13.53
CA VAL A 140 6.62 -9.45 -12.66
C VAL A 140 7.58 -8.37 -13.15
N GLU A 141 7.04 -7.19 -13.42
CA GLU A 141 7.82 -6.00 -13.74
C GLU A 141 8.38 -5.38 -12.45
N THR A 142 9.60 -4.83 -12.52
CA THR A 142 10.24 -4.17 -11.38
C THR A 142 10.79 -2.80 -11.72
N LEU A 143 10.78 -1.89 -10.75
CA LEU A 143 11.35 -0.54 -10.88
C LEU A 143 12.07 -0.13 -9.59
N ALA A 144 13.36 0.18 -9.71
CA ALA A 144 14.16 0.71 -8.60
C ALA A 144 13.96 2.22 -8.46
N ARG A 145 13.72 2.69 -7.24
CA ARG A 145 13.67 4.11 -6.88
C ARG A 145 15.05 4.64 -6.48
N ASN A 146 15.24 5.95 -6.53
CA ASN A 146 16.49 6.60 -6.13
C ASN A 146 16.84 6.38 -4.64
N ASN A 147 15.83 6.18 -3.78
CA ASN A 147 16.02 5.87 -2.36
C ASN A 147 16.43 4.39 -2.10
N GLY A 148 16.53 3.58 -3.15
CA GLY A 148 16.86 2.16 -3.09
C GLY A 148 15.68 1.22 -2.85
N ASP A 149 14.45 1.74 -2.74
CA ASP A 149 13.26 0.89 -2.74
C ASP A 149 13.03 0.26 -4.12
N THR A 150 12.41 -0.91 -4.15
CA THR A 150 12.02 -1.61 -5.39
C THR A 150 10.51 -1.78 -5.45
N LEU A 151 9.93 -1.42 -6.59
CA LEU A 151 8.52 -1.62 -6.91
C LEU A 151 8.38 -2.88 -7.73
N PHE A 152 7.25 -3.56 -7.55
CA PHE A 152 6.90 -4.79 -8.25
C PHE A 152 5.47 -4.67 -8.79
N TYR A 153 5.24 -5.15 -10.00
CA TYR A 153 3.91 -5.26 -10.56
C TYR A 153 3.71 -6.60 -11.30
N ASP A 154 2.76 -7.41 -10.84
CA ASP A 154 2.27 -8.60 -11.53
C ASP A 154 1.01 -8.24 -12.31
N SER A 155 1.12 -8.09 -13.63
CA SER A 155 -0.03 -7.77 -14.50
C SER A 155 -1.05 -8.91 -14.59
N ARG A 156 -0.62 -10.17 -14.38
CA ARG A 156 -1.51 -11.35 -14.46
C ARG A 156 -2.43 -11.42 -13.25
N ARG A 157 -1.93 -11.11 -12.05
CA ARG A 157 -2.72 -11.13 -10.80
C ARG A 157 -3.23 -9.75 -10.39
N ASN A 158 -2.79 -8.72 -11.11
CA ASN A 158 -2.95 -7.33 -10.77
C ASN A 158 -2.48 -7.04 -9.32
N VAL A 159 -1.22 -7.34 -9.02
CA VAL A 159 -0.64 -7.12 -7.68
C VAL A 159 0.48 -6.10 -7.78
N PHE A 160 0.44 -5.09 -6.92
CA PHE A 160 1.51 -4.12 -6.75
C PHE A 160 2.14 -4.28 -5.37
N ALA A 161 3.46 -4.19 -5.28
CA ALA A 161 4.18 -4.19 -4.00
C ALA A 161 5.38 -3.24 -4.01
N VAL A 162 5.81 -2.86 -2.81
CA VAL A 162 7.03 -2.07 -2.59
C VAL A 162 7.87 -2.72 -1.51
N MET A 163 9.16 -2.87 -1.78
CA MET A 163 10.15 -3.36 -0.84
C MET A 163 11.22 -2.29 -0.60
N THR A 164 11.67 -2.18 0.64
CA THR A 164 12.81 -1.32 0.98
C THR A 164 14.13 -1.90 0.48
N LYS A 165 15.18 -1.08 0.38
CA LYS A 165 16.55 -1.55 0.10
C LYS A 165 17.02 -2.67 1.05
N LYS A 166 16.52 -2.72 2.28
CA LYS A 166 16.86 -3.73 3.30
C LYS A 166 16.00 -4.99 3.25
N GLY A 167 15.13 -5.13 2.26
CA GLY A 167 14.25 -6.30 2.11
C GLY A 167 12.96 -6.25 2.92
N ALA A 168 12.67 -5.16 3.65
CA ALA A 168 11.42 -5.04 4.38
C ALA A 168 10.26 -4.67 3.42
N PRO A 169 9.09 -5.33 3.48
CA PRO A 169 7.90 -4.87 2.76
C PRO A 169 7.46 -3.46 3.22
N ARG A 170 6.94 -2.65 2.30
CA ARG A 170 6.23 -1.40 2.62
C ARG A 170 4.73 -1.48 2.37
N THR A 171 4.34 -2.14 1.29
CA THR A 171 2.94 -2.38 0.94
C THR A 171 2.85 -3.53 -0.07
N LEU A 172 1.68 -4.15 -0.11
CA LEU A 172 1.24 -5.03 -1.19
C LEU A 172 -0.29 -4.88 -1.29
N PHE A 173 -0.83 -4.74 -2.50
CA PHE A 173 -2.28 -4.62 -2.72
C PHE A 173 -2.65 -4.86 -4.19
N ARG A 174 -3.96 -4.90 -4.48
CA ARG A 174 -4.48 -4.90 -5.85
C ARG A 174 -4.89 -3.48 -6.27
N PRO A 175 -4.16 -2.81 -7.18
CA PRO A 175 -4.57 -1.47 -7.61
C PRO A 175 -5.86 -1.54 -8.43
N TYR A 176 -6.80 -0.64 -8.15
CA TYR A 176 -8.08 -0.56 -8.87
C TYR A 176 -7.87 -0.27 -10.38
N GLU A 177 -6.96 0.63 -10.70
CA GLU A 177 -6.64 1.02 -12.09
C GLU A 177 -5.74 0.01 -12.82
N GLY A 178 -5.35 -1.07 -12.15
CA GLY A 178 -4.52 -2.13 -12.71
C GLY A 178 -3.24 -1.63 -13.39
N ALA A 179 -3.05 -1.99 -14.65
CA ALA A 179 -1.84 -1.65 -15.40
C ALA A 179 -1.64 -0.13 -15.56
N ALA A 180 -2.71 0.67 -15.54
CA ALA A 180 -2.60 2.12 -15.60
C ALA A 180 -1.93 2.69 -14.33
N TYR A 181 -2.21 2.10 -13.16
CA TYR A 181 -1.50 2.43 -11.92
C TYR A 181 0.02 2.22 -12.08
N TRP A 182 0.42 1.10 -12.69
CA TRP A 182 1.82 0.79 -12.92
C TRP A 182 2.50 1.78 -13.89
N GLN A 183 1.84 2.14 -15.00
CA GLN A 183 2.39 3.16 -15.91
C GLN A 183 2.57 4.50 -15.20
N LYS A 184 1.62 4.90 -14.35
CA LYS A 184 1.72 6.12 -13.54
C LYS A 184 2.92 6.08 -12.59
N GLN A 185 3.18 4.95 -11.94
CA GLN A 185 4.38 4.80 -11.09
C GLN A 185 5.67 4.96 -11.92
N LYS A 186 5.75 4.35 -13.10
CA LYS A 186 6.92 4.53 -13.99
C LYS A 186 7.14 5.97 -14.40
N GLN A 187 6.06 6.69 -14.73
CA GLN A 187 6.13 8.11 -15.11
C GLN A 187 6.64 8.98 -13.95
N ILE A 188 6.07 8.81 -12.75
CA ILE A 188 6.48 9.53 -11.54
C ILE A 188 7.98 9.33 -11.26
N GLU A 189 8.47 8.09 -11.36
CA GLU A 189 9.89 7.81 -11.11
C GLU A 189 10.80 8.33 -12.23
N ALA A 190 10.33 8.36 -13.48
CA ALA A 190 11.07 8.97 -14.58
C ALA A 190 11.26 10.49 -14.35
N GLU A 191 10.19 11.19 -13.97
CA GLU A 191 10.21 12.62 -13.65
C GLU A 191 11.11 12.94 -12.43
N ARG A 192 11.08 12.10 -11.39
CA ARG A 192 11.99 12.27 -10.23
C ARG A 192 13.46 12.14 -10.64
N ARG A 193 13.76 11.24 -11.58
CA ARG A 193 15.13 11.05 -12.09
C ARG A 193 15.60 12.23 -12.92
N THR A 194 14.74 12.82 -13.75
CA THR A 194 15.11 14.02 -14.53
C THR A 194 15.37 15.22 -13.62
N ILE A 195 14.49 15.48 -12.65
CA ILE A 195 14.69 16.57 -11.66
C ILE A 195 16.01 16.40 -10.90
N THR A 196 16.31 15.16 -10.49
CA THR A 196 17.58 14.87 -9.79
C THR A 196 18.77 15.22 -10.66
N ARG A 197 18.77 14.84 -11.95
CA ARG A 197 19.88 15.13 -12.87
C ARG A 197 20.06 16.64 -13.11
N ASP A 198 18.97 17.33 -13.43
CA ASP A 198 19.02 18.75 -13.80
C ASP A 198 19.38 19.66 -12.60
N SER A 199 19.35 19.15 -11.36
CA SER A 199 19.79 19.87 -10.15
C SER A 199 21.31 19.84 -9.93
N PHE A 200 22.06 19.05 -10.70
CA PHE A 200 23.53 18.92 -10.59
C PHE A 200 24.29 19.47 -11.80
N ASP A 201 23.59 20.00 -12.81
CA ASP A 201 24.16 20.72 -13.96
C ASP A 201 24.09 22.25 -13.73
#